data_AF-A0A238VY86-F1
#
_entry.id   AF-A0A238VY86-F1
#
_cell.length_a   1.000
_cell.length_b   1.000
_cell.length_c   1.000
_cell.angle_alpha   90.00
_cell.angle_beta   90.00
_cell.angle_gamma   90.00
#
_symmetry.space_group_name_H-M   'P 1'
#
loop_
_entity.id
_entity.type
_entity.pdbx_description
1 polymer ?
#
loop_
_entity_poly.entity_id
_entity_poly.type
_entity_poly.pdbx_seq_one_letter_code
_entity_poly.pdbx_strand_id
1 'polypeptide(L)'
;MMKLSIKVLLITSILFVSCSEDEIDDVTECTGENYTIVVNRFIKRLTTTQTGPLPSIRNYEYTYNTYNLLSSVNNYTFDTEAQLNYNYKCSNAISTIENKTNITKYEYSYDSNNRIIAYKTKDRYLHDYTLRYVDNKVFVEGIINVKSNIAIILDTNSNGLVTKLSRADGYSTFDYDANGNMIHAKDFKLDNQLLHDYEILYDTSPNPFYGQLTASYLERFIDYFSDSAFLWN
;
A
#
# COMPACT_ATOMS: atom_id res chain seq x y z
N MET A 1 -43.07 51.21 33.34
CA MET A 1 -42.35 50.36 34.30
C MET A 1 -42.18 48.99 33.66
N MET A 2 -40.94 48.56 33.51
CA MET A 2 -40.50 47.34 32.82
C MET A 2 -41.01 46.09 33.56
N LYS A 3 -41.51 45.08 32.84
CA LYS A 3 -40.96 43.72 32.93
C LYS A 3 -41.37 42.85 31.74
N LEU A 4 -40.37 42.71 30.88
CA LEU A 4 -40.13 41.67 29.90
C LEU A 4 -40.36 40.27 30.50
N SER A 5 -41.05 39.39 29.77
CA SER A 5 -40.79 37.95 29.83
C SER A 5 -41.17 37.32 28.50
N ILE A 6 -40.10 36.98 27.77
CA ILE A 6 -40.04 36.24 26.51
C ILE A 6 -40.54 34.82 26.74
N LYS A 7 -41.44 34.34 25.87
CA LYS A 7 -41.44 32.95 25.40
C LYS A 7 -41.77 32.93 23.91
N VAL A 8 -40.70 32.90 23.12
CA VAL A 8 -40.72 32.42 21.74
C VAL A 8 -40.90 30.91 21.79
N LEU A 9 -41.84 30.38 21.02
CA LEU A 9 -41.68 29.06 20.40
C LEU A 9 -42.38 29.07 19.03
N LEU A 10 -41.53 29.05 18.01
CA LEU A 10 -41.81 28.92 16.58
C LEU A 10 -41.71 27.44 16.25
N ILE A 11 -42.77 26.80 15.74
CA ILE A 11 -42.64 25.57 14.94
C ILE A 11 -43.82 25.52 13.96
N THR A 12 -43.51 25.58 12.67
CA THR A 12 -43.93 24.66 11.58
C THR A 12 -44.06 25.43 10.26
N SER A 13 -42.99 25.44 9.48
CA SER A 13 -43.08 25.52 8.02
C SER A 13 -42.28 24.34 7.48
N ILE A 14 -43.01 23.31 7.08
CA ILE A 14 -42.53 22.14 6.36
C ILE A 14 -41.99 22.65 5.03
N LEU A 15 -40.68 22.58 4.84
CA LEU A 15 -40.06 22.65 3.53
C LEU A 15 -39.58 21.25 3.19
N PHE A 16 -40.26 20.64 2.23
CA PHE A 16 -39.79 19.45 1.53
C PHE A 16 -38.51 19.83 0.78
N VAL A 17 -37.36 19.54 1.39
CA VAL A 17 -36.11 19.44 0.64
C VAL A 17 -36.06 18.02 0.09
N SER A 18 -36.39 17.89 -1.20
CA SER A 18 -35.99 16.77 -2.03
C SER A 18 -34.47 16.82 -2.17
N CYS A 19 -33.75 16.06 -1.34
CA CYS A 19 -32.39 15.65 -1.69
C CYS A 19 -32.53 14.63 -2.82
N SER A 20 -32.18 15.02 -4.04
CA SER A 20 -31.59 14.03 -4.95
C SER A 20 -30.36 13.48 -4.22
N GLU A 21 -30.29 12.17 -4.07
CA GLU A 21 -29.02 11.50 -3.85
C GLU A 21 -28.20 11.76 -5.12
N ASP A 22 -27.43 12.84 -5.11
CA ASP A 22 -26.24 12.89 -5.94
C ASP A 22 -25.36 11.75 -5.42
N GLU A 23 -25.16 10.74 -6.25
CA GLU A 23 -24.12 9.74 -6.05
C GLU A 23 -22.83 10.51 -5.81
N ILE A 24 -22.35 10.51 -4.56
CA ILE A 24 -21.05 11.03 -4.20
C ILE A 24 -20.05 10.04 -4.80
N ASP A 25 -19.70 10.27 -6.06
CA ASP A 25 -18.50 9.74 -6.69
C ASP A 25 -17.30 10.56 -6.14
N ASP A 26 -17.09 10.57 -4.82
CA ASP A 26 -15.86 11.11 -4.21
C ASP A 26 -14.75 10.07 -4.39
N VAL A 27 -14.32 9.87 -5.63
CA VAL A 27 -12.91 9.55 -5.85
C VAL A 27 -12.15 10.85 -5.62
N THR A 28 -11.91 11.18 -4.35
CA THR A 28 -11.10 12.35 -3.99
C THR A 28 -9.76 12.24 -4.71
N GLU A 29 -9.51 13.17 -5.62
CA GLU A 29 -8.26 13.23 -6.32
C GLU A 29 -7.14 13.53 -5.34
N CYS A 30 -6.06 12.74 -5.42
CA CYS A 30 -4.84 13.06 -4.72
C CYS A 30 -4.41 14.50 -5.11
N THR A 31 -3.99 15.30 -4.14
CA THR A 31 -3.73 16.74 -4.34
C THR A 31 -2.23 17.05 -4.36
N GLY A 32 -1.84 18.08 -5.10
CA GLY A 32 -0.46 18.58 -5.19
C GLY A 32 0.28 18.22 -6.47
N GLU A 33 1.46 18.82 -6.67
CA GLU A 33 2.33 18.50 -7.81
C GLU A 33 3.35 17.43 -7.43
N ASN A 34 3.85 16.68 -8.42
CA ASN A 34 5.03 15.84 -8.21
C ASN A 34 6.25 16.73 -7.93
N TYR A 35 7.15 16.24 -7.08
CA TYR A 35 8.32 16.99 -6.64
C TYR A 35 9.58 16.14 -6.72
N THR A 36 10.69 16.80 -7.02
CA THR A 36 11.99 16.12 -7.12
C THR A 36 12.43 15.60 -5.77
N ILE A 37 12.67 14.30 -5.66
CA ILE A 37 13.26 13.71 -4.44
C ILE A 37 14.78 13.87 -4.44
N VAL A 38 15.33 14.12 -3.25
CA VAL A 38 16.78 14.15 -3.03
C VAL A 38 17.24 12.74 -2.71
N VAL A 39 18.03 12.16 -3.60
CA VAL A 39 18.66 10.86 -3.37
C VAL A 39 20.18 11.00 -3.43
N ASN A 40 20.86 10.34 -2.49
CA ASN A 40 22.32 10.35 -2.45
C ASN A 40 22.94 9.61 -3.64
N ARG A 41 22.26 8.57 -4.14
CA ARG A 41 22.73 7.76 -5.26
C ARG A 41 21.58 7.05 -5.98
N PHE A 42 21.58 7.12 -7.31
CA PHE A 42 20.73 6.26 -8.14
C PHE A 42 21.42 4.93 -8.43
N ILE A 43 20.64 3.86 -8.46
CA ILE A 43 21.11 2.56 -8.95
C ILE A 43 20.66 2.44 -10.38
N LYS A 44 21.59 2.33 -11.32
CA LYS A 44 21.26 2.11 -12.74
C LYS A 44 21.05 0.64 -13.04
N ARG A 45 21.85 -0.23 -12.43
CA ARG A 45 21.85 -1.68 -12.66
C ARG A 45 22.06 -2.45 -11.37
N LEU A 46 21.37 -3.57 -11.25
CA LEU A 46 21.54 -4.54 -10.17
C LEU A 46 21.51 -5.94 -10.75
N THR A 47 22.43 -6.81 -10.30
CA THR A 47 22.38 -8.24 -10.59
C THR A 47 22.20 -8.97 -9.28
N THR A 48 21.16 -9.81 -9.21
CA THR A 48 20.89 -10.66 -8.05
C THR A 48 21.07 -12.12 -8.45
N THR A 49 21.67 -12.90 -7.55
CA THR A 49 21.78 -14.34 -7.70
C THR A 49 20.98 -14.99 -6.58
N GLN A 50 19.92 -15.72 -6.92
CA GLN A 50 19.25 -16.58 -5.94
C GLN A 50 20.05 -17.88 -5.80
N THR A 51 20.48 -18.17 -4.57
CA THR A 51 21.19 -19.39 -4.22
C THR A 51 20.20 -20.54 -4.08
N GLY A 52 20.49 -21.66 -4.77
CA GLY A 52 19.70 -22.88 -4.74
C GLY A 52 20.36 -23.97 -5.59
N PRO A 53 19.74 -25.17 -5.73
CA PRO A 53 20.28 -26.25 -6.55
C PRO A 53 20.50 -25.86 -8.02
N LEU A 54 19.68 -24.92 -8.51
CA LEU A 54 19.81 -24.26 -9.80
C LEU A 54 19.86 -22.75 -9.55
N PRO A 55 21.06 -22.15 -9.44
CA PRO A 55 21.16 -20.72 -9.19
C PRO A 55 20.58 -19.95 -10.37
N SER A 56 19.70 -18.98 -10.08
CA SER A 56 19.13 -18.11 -11.10
C SER A 56 19.74 -16.73 -10.98
N ILE A 57 20.20 -16.21 -12.12
CA ILE A 57 20.71 -14.85 -12.26
C ILE A 57 19.59 -14.00 -12.82
N ARG A 58 19.30 -12.90 -12.13
CA ARG A 58 18.35 -11.89 -12.60
C ARG A 58 19.03 -10.53 -12.62
N ASN A 59 18.88 -9.84 -13.73
CA ASN A 59 19.41 -8.49 -13.93
C ASN A 59 18.25 -7.51 -13.90
N TYR A 60 18.53 -6.33 -13.37
CA TYR A 60 17.61 -5.21 -13.30
C TYR A 60 18.28 -3.97 -13.87
N GLU A 61 17.56 -3.24 -14.71
CA GLU A 61 17.91 -1.88 -15.13
C GLU A 61 16.81 -0.92 -14.69
N TYR A 62 17.22 0.18 -14.06
CA TYR A 62 16.32 1.18 -13.52
C TYR A 62 16.47 2.48 -14.29
N THR A 63 15.35 3.13 -14.56
CA THR A 63 15.32 4.50 -15.09
C THR A 63 14.54 5.40 -14.14
N TYR A 64 14.86 6.69 -14.15
CA TYR A 64 14.24 7.70 -13.31
C TYR A 64 13.78 8.88 -14.16
N ASN A 65 12.66 9.50 -13.80
CA ASN A 65 12.11 10.66 -14.48
C ASN A 65 12.78 11.99 -14.02
N THR A 66 12.26 13.12 -14.51
CA THR A 66 12.75 14.47 -14.17
C THR A 66 12.56 14.85 -12.70
N TYR A 67 11.70 14.13 -11.97
CA TYR A 67 11.50 14.28 -10.53
C TYR A 67 12.33 13.28 -9.71
N ASN A 68 13.29 12.59 -10.34
CA ASN A 68 14.09 11.54 -9.71
C ASN A 68 13.28 10.34 -9.19
N LEU A 69 12.03 10.18 -9.64
CA LEU A 69 11.19 9.04 -9.30
C LEU A 69 11.43 7.90 -10.28
N LEU A 70 11.42 6.66 -9.79
CA LEU A 70 11.55 5.46 -10.61
C LEU A 70 10.50 5.47 -11.72
N SER A 71 10.94 5.51 -12.98
CA SER A 71 10.07 5.51 -14.15
C SER A 71 9.92 4.13 -14.79
N SER A 72 10.98 3.34 -14.79
CA SER A 72 10.90 1.96 -15.27
C SER A 72 11.89 1.01 -14.61
N VAL A 73 11.50 -0.26 -14.58
CA VAL A 73 12.33 -1.40 -14.21
C VAL A 73 12.27 -2.43 -15.33
N ASN A 74 13.40 -2.66 -15.98
CA ASN A 74 13.57 -3.82 -16.86
C ASN A 74 14.21 -4.94 -16.04
N ASN A 75 13.52 -6.06 -15.89
CA ASN A 75 14.07 -7.26 -15.29
C ASN A 75 14.23 -8.35 -16.35
N TYR A 76 15.39 -8.99 -16.38
CA TYR A 76 15.66 -10.03 -17.37
C TYR A 76 16.61 -11.09 -16.86
N THR A 77 16.41 -12.30 -17.38
CA THR A 77 17.34 -13.43 -17.31
C THR A 77 17.93 -13.67 -18.71
N PHE A 78 18.62 -14.78 -18.92
CA PHE A 78 19.03 -15.18 -20.27
C PHE A 78 17.82 -15.49 -21.19
N ASP A 79 16.71 -15.98 -20.61
CA ASP A 79 15.55 -16.50 -21.37
C ASP A 79 14.26 -15.67 -21.23
N THR A 80 14.23 -14.72 -20.30
CA THR A 80 13.01 -13.97 -19.99
C THR A 80 13.30 -12.48 -19.82
N GLU A 81 12.37 -11.64 -20.24
CA GLU A 81 12.42 -10.20 -20.06
C GLU A 81 11.02 -9.68 -19.69
N ALA A 82 10.97 -8.85 -18.66
CA ALA A 82 9.79 -8.12 -18.28
C ALA A 82 10.15 -6.67 -17.94
N GLN A 83 9.34 -5.74 -18.42
CA GLN A 83 9.47 -4.32 -18.12
C GLN A 83 8.24 -3.86 -17.36
N LEU A 84 8.47 -3.09 -16.31
CA LEU A 84 7.46 -2.37 -15.54
C LEU A 84 7.70 -0.87 -15.69
N ASN A 85 6.67 -0.14 -16.07
CA ASN A 85 6.65 1.31 -16.19
C ASN A 85 5.80 1.87 -15.05
N TYR A 86 6.30 2.87 -14.34
CA TYR A 86 5.68 3.45 -13.15
C TYR A 86 5.14 4.83 -13.50
N ASN A 87 3.83 5.00 -13.40
CA ASN A 87 3.14 6.25 -13.66
C ASN A 87 2.73 6.88 -12.34
N TYR A 88 2.94 8.20 -12.22
CA TYR A 88 2.63 8.97 -11.02
C TYR A 88 1.50 9.95 -11.33
N LYS A 89 0.60 10.16 -10.37
CA LYS A 89 -0.45 11.18 -10.49
C LYS A 89 0.04 12.49 -9.87
N CYS A 90 0.02 12.55 -8.53
CA CYS A 90 0.34 13.74 -7.76
C CYS A 90 1.19 13.36 -6.54
N SER A 91 1.87 14.32 -5.90
CA SER A 91 2.59 14.12 -4.63
C SER A 91 3.47 12.87 -4.60
N ASN A 92 4.05 12.50 -5.75
CA ASN A 92 4.87 11.31 -5.96
C ASN A 92 4.14 9.97 -5.68
N ALA A 93 2.80 9.97 -5.67
CA ALA A 93 1.98 8.78 -5.56
C ALA A 93 1.84 8.07 -6.91
N ILE A 94 2.09 6.76 -6.91
CA ILE A 94 1.98 5.91 -8.11
C ILE A 94 0.51 5.72 -8.43
N SER A 95 0.07 6.04 -9.64
CA SER A 95 -1.30 5.77 -10.10
C SER A 95 -1.43 4.37 -10.71
N THR A 96 -0.53 4.06 -11.65
CA THR A 96 -0.51 2.77 -12.34
C THR A 96 0.91 2.26 -12.48
N ILE A 97 1.01 0.94 -12.59
CA ILE A 97 2.21 0.28 -13.10
C ILE A 97 1.77 -0.53 -14.32
N GLU A 98 2.50 -0.37 -15.41
CA GLU A 98 2.18 -0.94 -16.72
C GLU A 98 3.32 -1.80 -17.24
N ASN A 99 3.02 -2.72 -18.16
CA ASN A 99 4.06 -3.46 -18.87
C ASN A 99 4.57 -2.68 -20.10
N LYS A 100 5.52 -3.25 -20.85
CA LYS A 100 6.06 -2.64 -22.10
C LYS A 100 5.03 -2.35 -23.20
N THR A 101 3.85 -2.98 -23.14
CA THR A 101 2.76 -2.76 -24.10
C THR A 101 1.67 -1.84 -23.53
N ASN A 102 1.99 -1.07 -22.49
CA ASN A 102 1.08 -0.14 -21.80
C ASN A 102 -0.19 -0.81 -21.26
N ILE A 103 -0.09 -2.10 -20.91
CA ILE A 103 -1.17 -2.79 -20.21
C ILE A 103 -0.96 -2.57 -18.72
N THR A 104 -1.94 -1.93 -18.08
CA THR A 104 -1.99 -1.75 -16.63
C THR A 104 -1.92 -3.11 -15.95
N LYS A 105 -0.93 -3.29 -15.08
CA LYS A 105 -0.72 -4.45 -14.20
C LYS A 105 -1.32 -4.18 -12.82
N TYR A 106 -1.07 -2.98 -12.31
CA TYR A 106 -1.42 -2.54 -10.97
C TYR A 106 -2.02 -1.14 -11.06
N GLU A 107 -3.08 -0.88 -10.29
CA GLU A 107 -3.75 0.42 -10.20
C GLU A 107 -4.06 0.74 -8.74
N TYR A 108 -3.80 1.99 -8.38
CA TYR A 108 -3.88 2.49 -7.01
C TYR A 108 -4.82 3.70 -6.96
N SER A 109 -5.68 3.76 -5.95
CA SER A 109 -6.52 4.93 -5.64
C SER A 109 -6.15 5.49 -4.28
N TYR A 110 -6.28 6.80 -4.11
CA TYR A 110 -5.85 7.51 -2.90
C TYR A 110 -6.94 8.43 -2.38
N ASP A 111 -6.91 8.72 -1.07
CA ASP A 111 -7.71 9.78 -0.47
C ASP A 111 -7.02 11.15 -0.57
N SER A 112 -7.68 12.19 -0.05
CA SER A 112 -7.16 13.56 -0.02
C SER A 112 -5.88 13.73 0.82
N ASN A 113 -5.55 12.76 1.68
CA ASN A 113 -4.32 12.73 2.47
C ASN A 113 -3.20 11.92 1.77
N ASN A 114 -3.39 11.56 0.49
CA ASN A 114 -2.49 10.72 -0.29
C ASN A 114 -2.26 9.32 0.31
N ARG A 115 -3.25 8.80 1.05
CA ARG A 115 -3.23 7.42 1.57
C ARG A 115 -3.98 6.51 0.61
N ILE A 116 -3.45 5.31 0.36
CA ILE A 116 -4.10 4.35 -0.53
C ILE A 116 -5.46 3.91 0.02
N ILE A 117 -6.51 3.98 -0.78
CA ILE A 117 -7.88 3.55 -0.42
C ILE A 117 -8.38 2.38 -1.26
N ALA A 118 -7.72 2.11 -2.39
CA ALA A 118 -7.99 0.91 -3.18
C ALA A 118 -6.76 0.46 -3.96
N TYR A 119 -6.68 -0.85 -4.18
CA TYR A 119 -5.70 -1.47 -5.06
C TYR A 119 -6.37 -2.56 -5.88
N LYS A 120 -6.04 -2.61 -7.17
CA LYS A 120 -6.49 -3.65 -8.07
C LYS A 120 -5.42 -4.05 -9.07
N THR A 121 -5.42 -5.33 -9.42
CA THR A 121 -4.63 -5.86 -10.53
C THR A 121 -5.44 -5.90 -11.82
N LYS A 122 -4.74 -5.99 -12.97
CA LYS A 122 -5.36 -6.28 -14.28
C LYS A 122 -6.32 -7.47 -14.19
N ASP A 123 -5.78 -8.54 -13.64
CA ASP A 123 -6.47 -9.78 -13.35
C ASP A 123 -7.16 -9.56 -11.99
N ARG A 124 -8.34 -8.93 -11.99
CA ARG A 124 -9.04 -8.52 -10.74
C ARG A 124 -9.29 -9.66 -9.76
N TYR A 125 -9.30 -10.91 -10.26
CA TYR A 125 -9.40 -12.09 -9.41
C TYR A 125 -8.13 -12.35 -8.59
N LEU A 126 -6.98 -11.71 -8.89
CA LEU A 126 -5.77 -11.80 -8.05
C LEU A 126 -5.88 -10.85 -6.87
N HIS A 127 -6.05 -9.55 -7.13
CA HIS A 127 -6.27 -8.53 -6.11
C HIS A 127 -7.30 -7.49 -6.58
N ASP A 128 -8.24 -7.20 -5.69
CA ASP A 128 -9.25 -6.15 -5.82
C ASP A 128 -9.77 -5.86 -4.41
N TYR A 129 -9.16 -4.89 -3.71
CA TYR A 129 -9.49 -4.60 -2.32
C TYR A 129 -9.46 -3.11 -2.01
N THR A 130 -10.17 -2.77 -0.94
CA THR A 130 -10.30 -1.40 -0.42
C THR A 130 -9.65 -1.29 0.95
N LEU A 131 -9.23 -0.07 1.31
CA LEU A 131 -8.66 0.25 2.61
C LEU A 131 -9.44 1.40 3.24
N ARG A 132 -9.78 1.23 4.52
CA ARG A 132 -10.46 2.24 5.34
C ARG A 132 -9.66 2.53 6.61
N TYR A 133 -9.48 3.79 6.91
CA TYR A 133 -8.65 4.25 8.03
C TYR A 133 -9.53 4.70 9.21
N VAL A 134 -9.23 4.21 10.42
CA VAL A 134 -9.82 4.71 11.67
C VAL A 134 -8.71 4.77 12.70
N ASP A 135 -8.37 5.99 13.15
CA ASP A 135 -7.23 6.24 14.03
C ASP A 135 -5.94 5.59 13.50
N ASN A 136 -5.29 4.74 14.29
CA ASN A 136 -4.09 3.99 13.94
C ASN A 136 -4.39 2.60 13.34
N LYS A 137 -5.63 2.35 12.89
CA LYS A 137 -6.05 1.10 12.28
C LYS A 137 -6.39 1.29 10.80
N VAL A 138 -5.97 0.33 9.99
CA VAL A 138 -6.35 0.21 8.58
C VAL A 138 -7.13 -1.09 8.40
N PHE A 139 -8.39 -0.97 8.00
CA PHE A 139 -9.26 -2.09 7.67
C PHE A 139 -9.12 -2.36 6.18
N VAL A 140 -8.81 -3.60 5.80
CA VAL A 140 -8.64 -4.00 4.42
C VAL A 140 -9.64 -5.09 4.10
N GLU A 141 -10.42 -4.91 3.04
CA GLU A 141 -11.48 -5.83 2.65
C GLU A 141 -11.50 -6.02 1.13
N GLY A 142 -11.59 -7.27 0.67
CA GLY A 142 -11.76 -7.59 -0.75
C GLY A 142 -11.15 -8.92 -1.18
N ILE A 143 -10.64 -8.95 -2.41
CA ILE A 143 -9.89 -10.06 -2.99
C ILE A 143 -8.40 -9.80 -2.77
N ILE A 144 -7.70 -10.73 -2.11
CA ILE A 144 -6.25 -10.67 -1.91
C ILE A 144 -5.67 -12.04 -2.23
N ASN A 145 -4.65 -12.11 -3.10
CA ASN A 145 -3.98 -13.36 -3.47
C ASN A 145 -4.98 -14.46 -3.86
N VAL A 146 -5.91 -14.13 -4.77
CA VAL A 146 -7.03 -14.98 -5.25
C VAL A 146 -8.11 -15.37 -4.23
N LYS A 147 -7.94 -15.03 -2.96
CA LYS A 147 -8.94 -15.31 -1.92
C LYS A 147 -9.93 -14.16 -1.83
N SER A 148 -11.21 -14.47 -2.01
CA SER A 148 -12.29 -13.49 -1.90
C SER A 148 -12.76 -13.32 -0.46
N ASN A 149 -13.35 -12.16 -0.17
CA ASN A 149 -13.91 -11.80 1.13
C ASN A 149 -12.88 -11.87 2.27
N ILE A 150 -11.61 -11.58 1.96
CA ILE A 150 -10.58 -11.42 2.98
C ILE A 150 -10.84 -10.12 3.72
N ALA A 151 -10.81 -10.19 5.04
CA ALA A 151 -10.84 -9.05 5.94
C ALA A 151 -9.62 -9.12 6.88
N ILE A 152 -8.77 -8.10 6.82
CA ILE A 152 -7.60 -7.97 7.70
C ILE A 152 -7.56 -6.59 8.33
N ILE A 153 -6.94 -6.52 9.51
CA ILE A 153 -6.77 -5.26 10.25
C ILE A 153 -5.29 -5.03 10.47
N LEU A 154 -4.79 -3.88 10.01
CA LEU A 154 -3.44 -3.41 10.26
C LEU A 154 -3.45 -2.41 11.41
N ASP A 155 -2.66 -2.63 12.45
CA ASP A 155 -2.33 -1.62 13.44
C ASP A 155 -1.03 -0.93 13.04
N THR A 156 -1.01 0.39 13.04
CA THR A 156 0.17 1.19 12.73
C THR A 156 0.69 1.97 13.94
N ASN A 157 1.98 2.30 13.91
CA ASN A 157 2.58 3.26 14.84
C ASN A 157 2.43 4.70 14.32
N SER A 158 2.95 5.68 15.08
CA SER A 158 2.90 7.11 14.73
C SER A 158 3.62 7.48 13.43
N ASN A 159 4.51 6.61 12.94
CA ASN A 159 5.24 6.79 11.68
C ASN A 159 4.52 6.10 10.51
N GLY A 160 3.35 5.49 10.73
CA GLY A 160 2.59 4.77 9.72
C GLY A 160 3.12 3.37 9.40
N LEU A 161 4.08 2.85 10.17
CA LEU A 161 4.60 1.48 10.00
C LEU A 161 3.65 0.48 10.65
N VAL A 162 3.38 -0.64 9.98
CA VAL A 162 2.48 -1.69 10.47
C VAL A 162 3.15 -2.48 11.58
N THR A 163 2.65 -2.39 12.81
CA THR A 163 3.18 -3.14 13.96
C THR A 163 2.45 -4.45 14.20
N LYS A 164 1.22 -4.59 13.68
CA LYS A 164 0.44 -5.83 13.75
C LYS A 164 -0.50 -5.95 12.56
N LEU A 165 -0.66 -7.18 12.05
CA LEU A 165 -1.65 -7.55 11.06
C LEU A 165 -2.50 -8.68 11.63
N SER A 166 -3.80 -8.47 11.76
CA SER A 166 -4.76 -9.46 12.26
C SER A 166 -5.59 -10.04 11.13
N ARG A 167 -5.77 -11.36 11.15
CA ARG A 167 -6.54 -12.16 10.18
C ARG A 167 -7.59 -13.00 10.93
N ALA A 168 -8.44 -13.71 10.19
CA ALA A 168 -9.45 -14.59 10.77
C ALA A 168 -8.86 -15.79 11.55
N ASP A 169 -7.66 -16.23 11.18
CA ASP A 169 -7.01 -17.45 11.67
C ASP A 169 -5.80 -17.20 12.59
N GLY A 170 -5.39 -15.94 12.76
CA GLY A 170 -4.20 -15.59 13.52
C GLY A 170 -3.79 -14.14 13.32
N TYR A 171 -2.55 -13.83 13.68
CA TYR A 171 -1.99 -12.49 13.50
C TYR A 171 -0.48 -12.55 13.35
N SER A 172 0.09 -11.51 12.76
CA SER A 172 1.54 -11.28 12.72
C SER A 172 1.89 -9.97 13.43
N THR A 173 3.07 -9.90 14.04
CA THR A 173 3.64 -8.68 14.65
C THR A 173 4.98 -8.35 14.02
N PHE A 174 5.31 -7.06 13.99
CA PHE A 174 6.49 -6.57 13.29
C PHE A 174 7.27 -5.58 14.14
N ASP A 175 8.57 -5.80 14.23
CA ASP A 175 9.51 -4.94 14.94
C ASP A 175 10.41 -4.22 13.94
N TYR A 176 10.80 -2.99 14.28
CA TYR A 176 11.59 -2.11 13.41
C TYR A 176 12.82 -1.57 14.12
N ASP A 177 13.89 -1.33 13.37
CA ASP A 177 15.05 -0.59 13.85
C ASP A 177 14.77 0.93 13.93
N ALA A 178 15.74 1.69 14.42
CA ALA A 178 15.63 3.16 14.52
C ALA A 178 15.52 3.88 13.16
N ASN A 179 15.85 3.21 12.07
CA ASN A 179 15.74 3.73 10.71
C ASN A 179 14.40 3.35 10.04
N GLY A 180 13.54 2.60 10.73
CA GLY A 180 12.26 2.11 10.21
C GLY A 180 12.38 0.88 9.32
N ASN A 181 13.52 0.17 9.34
CA ASN A 181 13.65 -1.12 8.66
C ASN A 181 13.06 -2.24 9.52
N MET A 182 12.31 -3.16 8.93
CA MET A 182 11.73 -4.29 9.65
C MET A 182 12.83 -5.28 10.04
N ILE A 183 12.99 -5.54 11.33
CA ILE A 183 14.02 -6.46 11.85
C ILE A 183 13.43 -7.79 12.32
N HIS A 184 12.13 -7.81 12.67
CA HIS A 184 11.41 -9.05 12.95
C HIS A 184 10.03 -9.06 12.32
N ALA A 185 9.61 -10.25 11.87
CA ALA A 185 8.24 -10.60 11.59
C ALA A 185 7.90 -11.89 12.33
N LYS A 186 6.92 -11.85 13.24
CA LYS A 186 6.49 -13.00 14.02
C LYS A 186 5.06 -13.36 13.66
N ASP A 187 4.78 -14.65 13.49
CA ASP A 187 3.46 -15.15 13.11
C ASP A 187 2.86 -16.02 14.21
N PHE A 188 1.58 -15.83 14.50
CA PHE A 188 0.90 -16.45 15.63
C PHE A 188 -0.48 -16.97 15.26
N LYS A 189 -0.91 -18.01 15.97
CA LYS A 189 -2.33 -18.39 16.07
C LYS A 189 -3.09 -17.43 16.99
N LEU A 190 -4.43 -17.52 16.95
CA LEU A 190 -5.32 -16.74 17.82
C LEU A 190 -5.12 -16.99 19.33
N ASP A 191 -4.61 -18.16 19.72
CA ASP A 191 -4.31 -18.50 21.12
C ASP A 191 -2.92 -18.02 21.57
N ASN A 192 -2.26 -17.17 20.78
CA ASN A 192 -0.90 -16.64 20.97
C ASN A 192 0.21 -17.71 20.85
N GLN A 193 -0.07 -18.89 20.29
CA GLN A 193 0.99 -19.82 19.92
C GLN A 193 1.84 -19.22 18.79
N LEU A 194 3.13 -19.01 19.06
CA LEU A 194 4.11 -18.62 18.04
C LEU A 194 4.28 -19.74 17.01
N LEU A 195 4.15 -19.40 15.73
CA LEU A 195 4.36 -20.29 14.60
C LEU A 195 5.76 -20.09 14.01
N HIS A 196 6.11 -18.84 13.73
CA HIS A 196 7.39 -18.46 13.11
C HIS A 196 7.90 -17.14 13.66
N ASP A 197 9.23 -17.01 13.70
CA ASP A 197 9.95 -15.78 13.99
C ASP A 197 11.03 -15.61 12.90
N TYR A 198 10.85 -14.60 12.06
CA TYR A 198 11.78 -14.25 11.01
C TYR A 198 12.61 -13.07 11.47
N GLU A 199 13.92 -13.27 11.57
CA GLU A 199 14.89 -12.18 11.71
C GLU A 199 15.31 -11.70 10.32
N ILE A 200 15.28 -10.39 10.11
CA ILE A 200 15.63 -9.75 8.85
C ILE A 200 16.89 -8.93 9.06
N LEU A 201 17.93 -9.27 8.27
CA LEU A 201 19.19 -8.56 8.25
C LEU A 201 19.35 -7.80 6.94
N TYR A 202 19.92 -6.61 7.02
CA TYR A 202 20.16 -5.74 5.88
C TYR A 202 21.66 -5.67 5.59
N ASP A 203 22.01 -5.70 4.30
CA ASP A 203 23.36 -5.40 3.87
C ASP A 203 23.57 -3.88 3.76
N THR A 204 24.75 -3.46 3.33
CA THR A 204 25.06 -2.06 3.08
C THR A 204 24.81 -1.66 1.62
N SER A 205 24.12 -2.50 0.84
CA SER A 205 23.87 -2.22 -0.57
C SER A 205 22.85 -1.08 -0.70
N PRO A 206 23.00 -0.18 -1.67
CA PRO A 206 22.00 0.86 -1.90
C PRO A 206 20.65 0.22 -2.25
N ASN A 207 19.55 0.78 -1.75
CA ASN A 207 18.19 0.36 -2.10
C ASN A 207 17.68 1.21 -3.29
N PRO A 208 17.37 0.61 -4.46
CA PRO A 208 16.94 1.36 -5.66
C PRO A 208 15.60 2.07 -5.48
N PHE A 209 14.83 1.66 -4.46
CA PHE A 209 13.51 2.16 -4.11
C PHE A 209 13.53 3.04 -2.85
N TYR A 210 14.70 3.40 -2.31
CA TYR A 210 14.77 4.17 -1.07
C TYR A 210 14.06 5.52 -1.20
N GLY A 211 13.15 5.81 -0.27
CA GLY A 211 12.31 7.02 -0.29
C GLY A 211 11.31 7.09 -1.45
N GLN A 212 11.21 6.03 -2.25
CA GLN A 212 10.29 5.88 -3.37
C GLN A 212 9.23 4.85 -3.00
N LEU A 213 8.07 4.92 -3.67
CA LEU A 213 6.98 3.98 -3.50
C LEU A 213 6.40 3.90 -2.05
N THR A 214 6.68 4.90 -1.21
CA THR A 214 6.14 4.96 0.17
C THR A 214 4.62 4.94 0.18
N ALA A 215 3.99 5.58 -0.80
CA ALA A 215 2.54 5.61 -0.96
C ALA A 215 1.91 4.21 -1.17
N SER A 216 2.69 3.26 -1.71
CA SER A 216 2.25 1.88 -1.95
C SER A 216 2.81 0.88 -0.93
N TYR A 217 3.42 1.34 0.17
CA TYR A 217 3.98 0.46 1.21
C TYR A 217 2.96 -0.54 1.75
N LEU A 218 1.75 -0.08 2.08
CA LEU A 218 0.70 -0.94 2.63
C LEU A 218 0.31 -2.06 1.67
N GLU A 219 0.30 -1.78 0.37
CA GLU A 219 -0.04 -2.78 -0.64
C GLU A 219 0.96 -3.94 -0.66
N ARG A 220 2.26 -3.64 -0.70
CA ARG A 220 3.32 -4.67 -0.59
C ARG A 220 3.23 -5.43 0.72
N PHE A 221 2.90 -4.73 1.81
CA PHE A 221 2.77 -5.36 3.13
C PHE A 221 1.62 -6.37 3.16
N ILE A 222 0.47 -5.99 2.57
CA ILE A 222 -0.70 -6.86 2.45
C ILE A 222 -0.38 -8.06 1.54
N ASP A 223 0.26 -7.83 0.39
CA ASP A 223 0.64 -8.88 -0.56
C ASP A 223 1.45 -10.02 0.10
N TYR A 224 2.42 -9.67 0.97
CA TYR A 224 3.29 -10.65 1.63
C TYR A 224 2.70 -11.27 2.91
N PHE A 225 1.86 -10.55 3.66
CA PHE A 225 1.43 -10.97 5.00
C PHE A 225 -0.08 -11.19 5.14
N SER A 226 -0.85 -11.10 4.06
CA SER A 226 -2.30 -11.37 4.05
C SER A 226 -2.65 -12.80 4.48
N ASP A 227 -1.70 -13.72 4.32
CA ASP A 227 -1.81 -15.11 4.74
C ASP A 227 -0.79 -15.40 5.84
N SER A 228 -1.13 -16.36 6.71
CA SER A 228 -0.14 -16.95 7.60
C SER A 228 0.94 -17.65 6.79
N ALA A 229 2.19 -17.52 7.22
CA ALA A 229 3.33 -18.22 6.61
C ALA A 229 3.17 -19.75 6.67
N PHE A 230 2.25 -20.26 7.48
CA PHE A 230 1.91 -21.68 7.61
C PHE A 230 1.16 -22.28 6.41
N LEU A 231 0.55 -21.46 5.54
CA LEU A 231 -0.25 -21.97 4.42
C LEU A 231 0.57 -22.37 3.19
N TRP A 232 1.89 -22.22 3.24
CA TRP A 232 2.82 -22.60 2.17
C TRP A 232 3.54 -23.90 2.56
N ASN A 233 2.85 -25.04 2.47
CA ASN A 233 3.45 -26.38 2.49
C ASN A 233 3.73 -26.87 1.07
#